data_AF-A0A4Z0V351-F1
#
_entry.id   AF-A0A4Z0V351-F1
#
_cell.length_a   1.000
_cell.length_b   1.000
_cell.length_c   1.000
_cell.angle_alpha   90.00
_cell.angle_beta   90.00
_cell.angle_gamma   90.00
#
_symmetry.space_group_name_H-M   'P 1'
#
loop_
_entity.id
_entity.type
_entity.pdbx_description
1 polymer ?
#
loop_
_entity_poly.entity_id
_entity_poly.type
_entity_poly.pdbx_seq_one_letter_code
_entity_poly.pdbx_strand_id
1 'polypeptide(L)'
;MTVIEQQMMDAVISLNRKTKDANHIDWEQRRYEIAKDIYTRCLSHEDGDVRAFCNRELDMTASDCVREADALIKALQKKSE
;
A
#
# COMPACT_ATOMS: atom_id res chain seq x y z
N MET A 1 23.61 37.74 -4.10
CA MET A 1 22.72 36.76 -4.76
C MET A 1 21.99 37.49 -5.85
N THR A 2 22.13 37.03 -7.09
CA THR A 2 21.45 37.58 -8.25
C THR A 2 20.01 37.08 -8.32
N VAL A 3 19.15 37.80 -9.05
CA VAL A 3 17.74 37.42 -9.23
C VAL A 3 17.60 36.02 -9.85
N ILE A 4 18.51 35.66 -10.75
CA ILE A 4 18.56 34.33 -11.40
C ILE A 4 18.90 33.23 -10.40
N GLU A 5 19.86 33.47 -9.51
CA GLU A 5 20.24 32.51 -8.45
C GLU A 5 19.08 32.27 -7.48
N GLN A 6 18.31 33.30 -7.14
CA GLN A 6 17.17 33.20 -6.25
C GLN A 6 16.00 32.42 -6.88
N GLN A 7 15.68 32.70 -8.15
CA GLN A 7 14.67 31.97 -8.91
C GLN A 7 15.05 30.49 -9.12
N MET A 8 16.33 30.22 -9.41
CA MET A 8 16.86 28.85 -9.50
C MET A 8 16.69 28.12 -8.16
N MET A 9 17.00 28.76 -7.05
CA MET A 9 16.89 28.16 -5.72
C MET A 9 15.42 27.85 -5.37
N ASP A 10 14.50 28.77 -5.62
CA ASP A 10 13.06 28.56 -5.41
C ASP A 10 12.51 27.44 -6.31
N ALA A 11 12.96 27.37 -7.57
CA ALA A 11 12.61 26.30 -8.49
C ALA A 11 13.09 24.94 -7.98
N VAL A 12 14.34 24.84 -7.51
CA VAL A 12 14.90 23.61 -6.93
C VAL A 12 14.16 23.19 -5.67
N ILE A 13 13.81 24.13 -4.78
CA ILE A 13 13.01 23.83 -3.58
C ILE A 13 11.63 23.31 -3.97
N SER A 14 10.98 23.95 -4.95
CA SER A 14 9.66 23.53 -5.42
C SER A 14 9.68 22.14 -6.05
N LEU A 15 10.74 21.81 -6.81
CA LEU A 15 10.96 20.50 -7.39
C LEU A 15 11.16 19.45 -6.31
N ASN A 16 12.03 19.71 -5.33
CA ASN A 16 12.28 18.79 -4.21
C ASN A 16 11.04 18.50 -3.37
N ARG A 17 10.16 19.49 -3.17
CA ARG A 17 8.86 19.27 -2.49
C ARG A 17 7.95 18.37 -3.32
N LYS A 18 7.83 18.64 -4.62
CA LYS A 18 7.02 17.83 -5.54
C LYS A 18 7.52 16.40 -5.67
N THR A 19 8.84 16.18 -5.76
CA THR A 19 9.41 14.82 -5.77
C THR A 19 9.25 14.11 -4.43
N LYS A 20 9.37 14.83 -3.31
CA LYS A 20 9.14 14.26 -1.98
C LYS A 20 7.68 13.81 -1.79
N ASP A 21 6.73 14.61 -2.24
CA ASP A 21 5.30 14.31 -2.14
C ASP A 21 4.88 13.22 -3.14
N ALA A 22 5.44 13.21 -4.36
CA ALA A 22 5.19 12.17 -5.36
C ALA A 22 5.74 10.79 -4.97
N ASN A 23 6.79 10.73 -4.14
CA ASN A 23 7.35 9.49 -3.60
C ASN A 23 6.73 9.09 -2.25
N HIS A 24 5.75 9.82 -1.73
CA HIS A 24 5.09 9.44 -0.49
C HIS A 24 4.06 8.34 -0.75
N ILE A 25 4.45 7.10 -0.47
CA ILE A 25 3.54 5.95 -0.53
C ILE A 25 2.67 5.98 0.72
N ASP A 26 1.35 6.08 0.53
CA ASP A 26 0.38 5.86 1.59
C ASP A 26 0.26 4.36 1.89
N TRP A 27 1.03 3.91 2.87
CA TRP A 27 1.08 2.51 3.27
C TRP A 27 -0.21 2.02 3.92
N GLU A 28 -1.01 2.90 4.52
CA GLU A 28 -2.29 2.53 5.13
C GLU A 28 -3.32 2.23 4.04
N GLN A 29 -3.41 3.12 3.05
CA GLN A 29 -4.23 2.90 1.85
C GLN A 29 -3.80 1.62 1.13
N ARG A 30 -2.48 1.41 0.99
CA ARG A 30 -1.96 0.20 0.35
C ARG A 30 -2.31 -1.07 1.14
N ARG A 31 -2.28 -1.02 2.48
CA ARG A 31 -2.68 -2.15 3.34
C ARG A 31 -4.14 -2.50 3.12
N TYR A 32 -5.02 -1.51 3.10
CA TYR A 32 -6.45 -1.69 2.85
C TYR A 32 -6.71 -2.36 1.50
N GLU A 33 -6.07 -1.88 0.42
CA GLU A 33 -6.23 -2.45 -0.92
C GLU A 33 -5.81 -3.92 -0.98
N ILE A 34 -4.63 -4.24 -0.44
CA ILE A 34 -4.12 -5.63 -0.42
C ILE A 34 -5.07 -6.53 0.37
N ALA A 35 -5.47 -6.10 1.57
CA ALA A 35 -6.37 -6.87 2.41
C ALA A 35 -7.73 -7.10 1.73
N LYS A 36 -8.27 -6.08 1.06
CA LYS A 36 -9.53 -6.18 0.31
C LYS A 36 -9.43 -7.16 -0.86
N ASP A 37 -8.33 -7.17 -1.60
CA ASP A 37 -8.14 -8.08 -2.73
C ASP A 37 -8.09 -9.54 -2.26
N ILE A 38 -7.33 -9.81 -1.18
CA ILE A 38 -7.28 -11.13 -0.54
C ILE A 38 -8.67 -11.53 -0.04
N TYR A 39 -9.36 -10.64 0.66
CA TYR A 39 -10.71 -10.90 1.18
C TYR A 39 -11.72 -11.20 0.06
N THR A 40 -11.66 -10.45 -1.04
CA THR A 40 -12.52 -10.67 -2.21
C THR A 40 -12.25 -12.02 -2.85
N ARG A 41 -10.98 -12.42 -2.96
CA ARG A 41 -10.59 -13.76 -3.44
C ARG A 41 -11.12 -14.86 -2.53
N CYS A 42 -10.99 -14.69 -1.20
CA CYS A 42 -11.51 -15.64 -0.21
C CYS A 42 -13.04 -15.83 -0.28
N LEU A 43 -13.78 -14.86 -0.83
CA LEU A 43 -15.23 -14.94 -1.00
C LEU A 43 -15.65 -15.39 -2.41
N SER A 44 -14.74 -15.44 -3.37
CA SER A 44 -15.04 -15.86 -4.74
C SER A 44 -15.18 -17.39 -4.82
N HIS A 45 -16.33 -17.84 -5.32
CA HIS A 45 -16.80 -19.23 -5.24
C HIS A 45 -16.26 -20.13 -6.39
N GLU A 46 -15.43 -19.57 -7.27
CA GLU A 46 -14.97 -20.20 -8.52
C GLU A 46 -13.69 -21.03 -8.35
N ASP A 47 -12.86 -20.72 -7.36
CA ASP A 47 -11.77 -21.61 -6.94
C ASP A 47 -12.39 -22.75 -6.12
N GLY A 48 -12.56 -23.93 -6.74
CA GLY A 48 -13.32 -25.09 -6.23
C GLY A 48 -12.88 -25.70 -4.89
N ASP A 49 -11.98 -25.06 -4.14
CA ASP A 49 -11.41 -25.48 -2.86
C ASP A 49 -11.70 -24.49 -1.70
N VAL A 50 -12.40 -23.36 -1.97
CA VAL A 50 -12.64 -22.29 -0.97
C VAL A 50 -13.73 -22.63 0.05
N ARG A 51 -14.24 -23.87 0.05
CA ARG A 51 -15.11 -24.40 1.13
C ARG A 51 -14.44 -24.37 2.52
N ALA A 52 -13.12 -24.20 2.60
CA ALA A 52 -12.42 -23.98 3.87
C ALA A 52 -12.77 -22.64 4.55
N PHE A 53 -13.13 -21.59 3.79
CA PHE A 53 -13.40 -20.26 4.35
C PHE A 53 -14.89 -19.96 4.56
N CYS A 54 -15.79 -20.58 3.79
CA CYS A 54 -17.24 -20.42 3.97
C CYS A 54 -17.75 -20.96 5.33
N ASN A 55 -16.94 -21.76 6.05
CA ASN A 55 -17.22 -22.24 7.40
C ASN A 55 -16.50 -21.46 8.51
N ARG A 56 -15.69 -20.46 8.17
CA ARG A 56 -14.92 -19.67 9.13
C ARG A 56 -15.62 -18.35 9.40
N GLU A 57 -15.59 -17.89 10.65
CA GLU A 57 -16.17 -16.59 11.02
C GLU A 57 -15.56 -15.45 10.19
N LEU A 58 -16.40 -14.52 9.74
CA LEU A 58 -15.98 -13.39 8.90
C LEU A 58 -14.87 -12.57 9.55
N ASP A 59 -14.92 -12.40 10.88
CA ASP A 59 -13.93 -11.67 11.66
C ASP A 59 -12.53 -12.33 11.58
N MET A 60 -12.48 -13.66 11.60
CA MET A 60 -11.23 -14.41 11.48
C MET A 60 -10.64 -14.29 10.08
N THR A 61 -11.48 -14.32 9.05
CA THR A 61 -11.06 -14.13 7.65
C THR A 61 -10.54 -12.71 7.42
N ALA A 62 -11.24 -11.69 7.94
CA ALA A 62 -10.80 -10.31 7.86
C ALA A 62 -9.45 -10.10 8.57
N SER A 63 -9.27 -10.69 9.76
CA SER A 63 -8.02 -10.62 10.51
C SER A 63 -6.83 -11.23 9.76
N ASP A 64 -7.02 -12.39 9.13
CA ASP A 64 -5.96 -13.02 8.31
C ASP A 64 -5.59 -12.18 7.09
N CYS A 65 -6.58 -11.59 6.40
CA CYS A 65 -6.31 -10.72 5.25
C CYS A 65 -5.46 -9.50 5.61
N VAL A 66 -5.73 -8.87 6.77
CA VAL A 66 -4.91 -7.76 7.27
C VAL A 66 -3.50 -8.23 7.61
N ARG A 67 -3.36 -9.38 8.25
CA ARG A 67 -2.06 -9.96 8.61
C ARG A 67 -1.20 -10.29 7.38
N GLU A 68 -1.83 -10.82 6.33
CA GLU A 68 -1.17 -11.07 5.04
C GLU A 68 -0.76 -9.77 4.34
N ALA A 69 -1.61 -8.73 4.39
CA ALA A 69 -1.29 -7.41 3.87
C ALA A 69 -0.08 -6.77 4.58
N ASP A 70 -0.02 -6.87 5.92
CA ASP A 70 1.12 -6.39 6.71
C ASP A 70 2.42 -7.12 6.35
N ALA A 71 2.35 -8.45 6.17
CA ALA A 71 3.51 -9.24 5.78
C ALA A 71 4.03 -8.84 4.38
N LEU A 72 3.12 -8.58 3.44
CA LEU A 72 3.47 -8.13 2.10
C LEU A 72 4.09 -6.73 2.11
N ILE A 73 3.49 -5.78 2.84
CA ILE A 73 4.04 -4.43 3.00
C ILE A 73 5.45 -4.48 3.60
N LYS A 74 5.65 -5.27 4.66
CA LYS A 74 6.96 -5.45 5.27
C LYS A 74 7.99 -5.99 4.28
N ALA A 75 7.60 -6.88 3.37
CA ALA A 75 8.48 -7.38 2.31
C ALA A 75 8.78 -6.32 1.23
N LEU A 76 7.79 -5.49 0.88
CA LEU A 76 7.95 -4.41 -0.10
C LEU A 76 8.84 -3.28 0.43
N GLN A 77 8.67 -2.90 1.69
CA GLN A 77 9.49 -1.88 2.35
C GLN A 77 10.95 -2.32 2.45
N LYS A 78 11.23 -3.60 2.75
CA LYS A 78 12.60 -4.16 2.72
C LYS A 78 13.28 -4.11 1.36
N LYS A 79 12.51 -4.08 0.26
CA LYS A 79 13.03 -3.96 -1.11
C LYS A 79 13.30 -2.52 -1.51
N SER A 80 12.81 -1.55 -0.73
CA SER A 80 12.97 -0.12 -0.98
C SER A 80 14.21 0.48 -0.28
N GLU A 81 14.91 -0.31 0.54
CA GLU A 81 16.23 -0.02 1.13
C GLU A 81 17.35 -0.60 0.26
#